data_AF-A0A661HXK8-F1
#
_entry.id   AF-A0A661HXK8-F1
#
_cell.length_a   1.000
_cell.length_b   1.000
_cell.length_c   1.000
_cell.angle_alpha   90.00
_cell.angle_beta   90.00
_cell.angle_gamma   90.00
#
_symmetry.space_group_name_H-M   'P 1'
#
loop_
_entity.id
_entity.type
_entity.pdbx_description
1 polymer ?
#
loop_
_entity_poly.entity_id
_entity_poly.type
_entity_poly.pdbx_seq_one_letter_code
_entity_poly.pdbx_strand_id
1 'polypeptide(L)'
;YGPETITLKNMISTSTYKYYVHHFSGSGSITTTSQATVNLYTAEQVYTFRAPSSTSAAKVWKVFDIQNGVVIPCSSGCLFDDTSYTRAPALNRNQELPGDEVFLFTDRSK
;
A
#
# COMPACT_ATOMS: atom_id res chain seq x y z
N TYR A 1 1.63 -11.89 13.33
CA TYR A 1 2.54 -10.87 12.74
C TYR A 1 3.57 -11.52 11.84
N GLY A 2 3.60 -11.14 10.57
CA GLY A 2 4.66 -11.54 9.63
C GLY A 2 4.85 -10.46 8.57
N PRO A 3 6.02 -10.40 7.92
CA PRO A 3 6.18 -9.55 6.74
C PRO A 3 5.20 -10.02 5.65
N GLU A 4 4.32 -9.13 5.22
CA GLU A 4 3.47 -9.38 4.05
C GLU A 4 4.22 -9.01 2.78
N THR A 5 4.50 -10.03 1.96
CA THR A 5 5.15 -9.85 0.66
C THR A 5 4.12 -9.93 -0.45
N ILE A 6 4.09 -8.89 -1.30
CA ILE A 6 3.33 -8.84 -2.54
C ILE A 6 4.33 -8.84 -3.70
N THR A 7 4.09 -9.69 -4.70
CA THR A 7 4.91 -9.75 -5.91
C THR A 7 4.03 -9.44 -7.10
N LEU A 8 4.35 -8.36 -7.82
CA LEU A 8 3.72 -8.02 -9.09
C LEU A 8 4.48 -8.72 -10.22
N LYS A 9 3.79 -9.53 -11.00
CA LYS A 9 4.32 -10.14 -12.23
C LYS A 9 3.63 -9.49 -13.43
N ASN A 10 4.36 -9.33 -14.54
CA ASN A 10 3.83 -8.81 -15.80
C ASN A 10 3.13 -7.45 -15.66
N MET A 11 3.80 -6.46 -15.05
CA MET A 11 3.21 -5.13 -14.97
C MET A 11 2.99 -4.55 -16.37
N ILE A 12 1.79 -4.02 -16.60
CA ILE A 12 1.41 -3.33 -17.83
C ILE A 12 1.99 -1.92 -17.74
N SER A 13 2.84 -1.58 -18.70
CA SER A 13 3.61 -0.33 -18.69
C SER A 13 2.77 0.94 -18.82
N THR A 14 1.47 0.83 -19.12
CA THR A 14 0.54 1.96 -19.21
C THR A 14 -0.38 2.08 -18.00
N SER A 15 -0.34 1.12 -17.07
CA SER A 15 -1.23 1.08 -15.91
C SER A 15 -0.62 1.79 -14.70
N THR A 16 -1.50 2.28 -13.83
CA THR A 16 -1.12 2.84 -12.53
C THR A 16 -1.35 1.80 -11.42
N TYR A 17 -0.32 1.49 -10.66
CA TYR A 17 -0.43 0.64 -9.48
C TYR A 17 -0.40 1.52 -8.24
N LYS A 18 -1.33 1.36 -7.31
CA LYS A 18 -1.39 2.15 -6.08
C LYS A 18 -1.26 1.22 -4.88
N TYR A 19 -0.32 1.50 -4.00
CA TYR A 19 -0.04 0.66 -2.85
C TYR A 19 -0.46 1.34 -1.54
N TYR A 20 -1.27 0.62 -0.75
CA TYR A 20 -1.80 1.07 0.53
C TYR A 20 -1.52 0.04 1.62
N VAL A 21 -1.24 0.52 2.83
CA VAL A 21 -1.24 -0.29 4.04
C VAL A 21 -2.57 -0.06 4.75
N HIS A 22 -3.28 -1.13 5.11
CA HIS A 22 -4.53 -1.04 5.86
C HIS A 22 -4.42 -1.75 7.21
N HIS A 23 -4.81 -1.07 8.26
CA HIS A 23 -4.93 -1.62 9.60
C HIS A 23 -6.37 -2.10 9.84
N PHE A 24 -6.66 -3.33 9.42
CA PHE A 24 -8.01 -3.90 9.41
C PHE A 24 -8.59 -4.15 10.81
N SER A 25 -7.78 -4.55 11.79
CA SER A 25 -8.28 -4.88 13.13
C SER A 25 -7.24 -4.70 14.25
N GLY A 26 -7.69 -4.79 15.50
CA GLY A 26 -6.87 -4.55 16.69
C GLY A 26 -6.95 -3.10 17.21
N SER A 27 -6.41 -2.88 18.40
CA SER A 27 -6.47 -1.59 19.13
C SER A 27 -5.36 -0.59 18.78
N GLY A 28 -4.59 -0.82 17.70
CA GLY A 28 -3.48 0.04 17.29
C GLY A 28 -3.83 1.01 16.15
N SER A 29 -2.80 1.73 15.70
CA SER A 29 -2.84 2.53 14.47
C SER A 29 -1.57 2.33 13.62
N ILE A 30 -1.66 2.72 12.34
CA ILE A 30 -0.51 2.70 11.42
C ILE A 30 0.61 3.63 11.92
N THR A 31 0.22 4.82 12.40
CA THR A 31 1.08 5.97 12.66
C THR A 31 1.67 6.00 14.08
N THR A 32 0.99 5.39 15.06
CA THR A 32 1.40 5.45 16.48
C THR A 32 1.82 4.11 17.05
N THR A 33 1.25 3.00 16.61
CA THR A 33 1.50 1.68 17.23
C THR A 33 2.34 0.76 16.36
N SER A 34 2.02 0.65 15.08
CA SER A 34 2.71 -0.33 14.20
C SER A 34 4.00 0.19 13.57
N GLN A 35 4.15 1.52 13.42
CA GLN A 35 5.29 2.17 12.76
C GLN A 35 5.67 1.46 11.46
N ALA A 36 4.66 1.26 10.61
CA ALA A 36 4.79 0.35 9.48
C ALA A 36 5.94 0.76 8.55
N THR A 37 6.72 -0.23 8.12
CA THR A 37 7.78 -0.06 7.11
C THR A 37 7.46 -0.91 5.89
N VAL A 38 7.57 -0.32 4.71
CA VAL A 38 7.38 -0.98 3.41
C VAL A 38 8.69 -0.90 2.65
N ASN A 39 9.21 -2.06 2.24
CA ASN A 39 10.35 -2.14 1.33
C ASN A 39 9.84 -2.57 -0.06
N LEU A 40 10.03 -1.72 -1.06
CA LEU A 40 9.74 -2.03 -2.45
C LEU A 40 11.05 -2.39 -3.16
N TYR A 41 11.12 -3.61 -3.68
CA TYR A 41 12.25 -4.09 -4.47
C TYR A 41 11.87 -4.00 -5.94
N THR A 42 12.64 -3.23 -6.71
CA THR A 42 12.56 -3.17 -8.18
C THR A 42 13.81 -3.81 -8.78
N ALA A 43 13.85 -3.94 -10.11
CA ALA A 43 15.05 -4.45 -10.79
C ALA A 43 16.27 -3.53 -10.59
N GLU A 44 16.04 -2.23 -10.42
CA GLU A 44 17.07 -1.19 -10.42
C GLU A 44 17.44 -0.73 -9.00
N GLN A 45 16.45 -0.70 -8.10
CA GLN A 45 16.63 -0.11 -6.78
C GLN A 45 15.67 -0.65 -5.72
N VAL A 46 16.02 -0.40 -4.45
CA VAL A 46 15.18 -0.67 -3.28
C VAL A 46 14.71 0.65 -2.69
N TYR A 47 13.40 0.78 -2.48
CA TYR A 47 12.80 1.92 -1.78
C TYR A 47 12.35 1.47 -0.39
N THR A 48 12.63 2.29 0.63
CA THR A 48 12.11 2.08 1.98
C THR A 48 11.19 3.23 2.37
N PHE A 49 9.93 2.91 2.63
CA PHE A 49 8.92 3.84 3.08
C PHE A 49 8.57 3.57 4.53
N ARG A 50 8.47 4.63 5.33
CA ARG A 50 8.04 4.55 6.73
C ARG A 50 6.71 5.25 6.89
N ALA A 51 5.82 4.66 7.68
CA ALA A 51 4.55 5.26 8.02
C ALA A 51 4.80 6.66 8.61
N PRO A 52 4.02 7.67 8.22
CA PRO A 52 4.13 9.01 8.79
C PRO A 52 3.92 8.94 10.31
N SER A 53 4.78 9.62 11.06
CA SER A 53 4.53 9.89 12.48
C SER A 53 3.43 10.95 12.58
N SER A 54 2.29 10.56 13.14
CA SER A 54 1.12 11.43 13.26
C SER A 54 0.28 11.01 14.48
N THR A 55 -0.45 11.96 15.07
CA THR A 55 -1.45 11.69 16.12
C THR A 55 -2.76 11.12 15.58
N SER A 56 -2.92 11.07 14.26
CA SER A 56 -4.09 10.52 13.57
C SER A 56 -4.28 9.04 13.88
N ALA A 57 -5.53 8.62 14.11
CA ALA A 57 -5.91 7.21 14.24
C ALA A 57 -6.19 6.53 12.88
N ALA A 58 -5.53 7.02 11.82
CA ALA A 58 -5.79 6.64 10.44
C ALA A 58 -5.69 5.13 10.25
N LYS A 59 -6.65 4.60 9.51
CA LYS A 59 -6.77 3.17 9.22
C LYS A 59 -6.03 2.78 7.96
N VAL A 60 -5.89 3.69 7.01
CA VAL A 60 -5.22 3.45 5.74
C VAL A 60 -4.08 4.43 5.55
N TRP A 61 -2.96 3.93 5.03
CA TRP A 61 -1.81 4.73 4.58
C TRP A 61 -1.50 4.44 3.11
N LYS A 62 -1.63 5.45 2.24
CA LYS A 62 -1.12 5.40 0.86
C LYS A 62 0.39 5.57 0.88
N VAL A 63 1.11 4.59 0.33
CA VAL A 63 2.58 4.56 0.38
C VAL A 63 3.16 5.18 -0.89
N PHE A 64 2.82 4.63 -2.05
CA PHE A 64 3.30 5.08 -3.35
C PHE A 64 2.33 4.68 -4.46
N ASP A 65 2.47 5.33 -5.61
CA ASP A 65 1.97 4.86 -6.89
C ASP A 65 3.15 4.36 -7.74
N ILE A 66 2.91 3.44 -8.68
CA ILE A 66 3.80 3.12 -9.78
C ILE A 66 3.07 3.51 -11.05
N GLN A 67 3.56 4.53 -11.73
CA GLN A 67 2.98 5.04 -12.97
C GLN A 67 3.99 4.83 -14.08
N ASN A 68 3.62 4.05 -15.10
CA ASN A 68 4.50 3.73 -16.22
C ASN A 68 5.87 3.18 -15.78
N GLY A 69 5.88 2.31 -14.76
CA GLY A 69 7.10 1.74 -14.18
C GLY A 69 7.85 2.67 -13.22
N VAL A 70 7.47 3.94 -13.10
CA VAL A 70 8.10 4.92 -12.21
C VAL A 70 7.42 4.92 -10.86
N VAL A 71 8.19 4.75 -9.79
CA VAL A 71 7.69 4.82 -8.41
C VAL A 71 7.54 6.28 -7.97
N ILE A 72 6.33 6.66 -7.57
CA ILE A 72 5.95 7.99 -7.11
C ILE A 72 5.50 7.90 -5.65
N PRO A 73 6.35 8.28 -4.69
CA PRO A 73 5.99 8.28 -3.26
C PRO A 73 4.80 9.22 -2.97
N CYS A 74 3.94 8.84 -2.04
CA CYS A 74 2.93 9.77 -1.54
C CYS A 74 3.58 10.86 -0.67
N SER A 75 3.38 12.13 -1.03
CA SER A 75 4.03 13.28 -0.39
C SER A 75 3.11 14.11 0.51
N SER A 76 1.80 14.07 0.30
CA SER A 76 0.81 14.79 1.12
C SER A 76 -0.55 14.07 1.09
N GLY A 77 -1.34 14.21 2.16
CA GLY A 77 -2.68 13.63 2.23
C GLY A 77 -2.72 12.09 2.18
N CYS A 78 -1.70 11.43 2.74
CA CYS A 78 -1.47 9.99 2.58
C CYS A 78 -2.18 9.11 3.62
N LEU A 79 -2.89 9.70 4.58
CA LEU A 79 -3.54 8.99 5.69
C LEU A 79 -5.05 9.16 5.56
N PHE A 80 -5.78 8.05 5.69
CA PHE A 80 -7.23 8.02 5.55
C PHE A 80 -7.87 7.25 6.70
N ASP A 81 -8.97 7.79 7.21
CA ASP A 81 -9.85 7.09 8.16
C ASP A 81 -10.86 6.18 7.44
N ASP A 82 -11.17 6.52 6.18
CA ASP A 82 -12.11 5.79 5.35
C ASP A 82 -11.48 4.53 4.74
N THR A 83 -12.13 3.39 4.96
CA THR A 83 -11.75 2.08 4.42
C THR A 83 -12.52 1.74 3.14
N SER A 84 -13.36 2.63 2.60
CA SER A 84 -14.06 2.42 1.34
C SER A 84 -13.10 2.12 0.17
N TYR A 85 -11.88 2.67 0.21
CA TYR A 85 -10.79 2.36 -0.72
C TYR A 85 -10.40 0.88 -0.71
N THR A 86 -10.54 0.18 0.43
CA THR A 86 -10.22 -1.24 0.58
C THR A 86 -11.34 -2.16 0.09
N ARG A 87 -12.45 -1.60 -0.45
CA ARG A 87 -13.50 -2.34 -1.15
C ARG A 87 -13.23 -2.49 -2.64
N ALA A 88 -12.14 -1.92 -3.17
CA ALA A 88 -11.55 -2.46 -4.39
C ALA A 88 -11.28 -3.95 -4.12
N PRO A 89 -11.70 -4.88 -4.99
CA PRO A 89 -11.62 -6.31 -4.72
C PRO A 89 -10.18 -6.63 -4.30
N ALA A 90 -10.01 -7.12 -3.08
CA ALA A 90 -8.72 -7.57 -2.58
C ALA A 90 -8.13 -8.48 -3.65
N LEU A 91 -7.00 -8.06 -4.22
CA LEU A 91 -6.39 -8.79 -5.32
C LEU A 91 -6.11 -10.22 -4.86
N ASN A 92 -6.85 -11.19 -5.42
CA ASN A 92 -6.35 -12.55 -5.47
C ASN A 92 -4.99 -12.48 -6.17
N ARG A 93 -3.96 -13.10 -5.59
CA ARG A 93 -2.53 -12.95 -5.95
C ARG A 93 -2.17 -13.17 -7.45
N ASN A 94 -3.12 -13.57 -8.28
CA ASN A 94 -2.98 -13.86 -9.71
C ASN A 94 -4.06 -13.21 -10.59
N GLN A 95 -4.83 -12.23 -10.11
CA GLN A 95 -5.92 -11.64 -10.89
C GLN A 95 -5.44 -10.39 -11.64
N GLU A 96 -5.41 -10.48 -12.97
CA GLU A 96 -5.24 -9.36 -13.88
C GLU A 96 -6.51 -8.50 -13.82
N LEU A 97 -6.41 -7.25 -13.37
CA LEU A 97 -7.57 -6.36 -13.28
C LEU A 97 -7.79 -5.65 -14.62
N PRO A 98 -9.03 -5.63 -15.15
CA PRO A 98 -9.37 -4.79 -16.27
C PRO A 98 -9.60 -3.36 -15.75
N GLY A 99 -8.63 -2.48 -15.95
CA GLY A 99 -8.75 -1.06 -15.63
C GLY A 99 -7.44 -0.48 -15.13
N ASP A 100 -7.17 0.76 -15.52
CA ASP A 100 -5.90 1.48 -15.38
C ASP A 100 -5.40 1.70 -13.94
N GLU A 101 -6.05 1.12 -12.92
CA GLU A 101 -5.71 1.26 -11.51
C GLU A 101 -5.76 -0.09 -10.75
N VAL A 102 -4.61 -0.50 -10.18
CA VAL A 102 -4.47 -1.72 -9.38
C VAL A 102 -4.20 -1.36 -7.92
N PHE A 103 -5.05 -1.78 -6.99
CA PHE A 103 -4.93 -1.47 -5.56
C PHE A 103 -4.32 -2.64 -4.78
N LEU A 104 -3.15 -2.41 -4.18
CA LEU A 104 -2.45 -3.40 -3.38
C LEU A 104 -2.63 -3.05 -1.90
N PHE A 105 -3.26 -3.95 -1.15
CA PHE A 105 -3.44 -3.82 0.30
C PHE A 105 -2.60 -4.88 1.00
N THR A 106 -1.85 -4.44 2.02
CA THR A 106 -1.36 -5.35 3.05
C THR A 106 -2.19 -5.22 4.31
N ASP A 107 -2.60 -6.34 4.87
CA ASP A 107 -3.23 -6.40 6.18
C ASP A 107 -2.14 -6.34 7.26
N ARG A 108 -2.32 -5.46 8.24
CA ARG A 108 -1.55 -5.48 9.48
C ARG A 108 -2.50 -5.56 10.67
N SER A 109 -3.31 -6.60 10.72
CA SER A 109 -4.02 -6.99 11.92
C SER A 109 -3.14 -7.78 12.89
N LYS A 110 -3.47 -7.66 14.18
CA LYS A 110 -3.01 -8.57 15.24
C LYS A 110 -3.34 -10.03 14.92
#